data_AF-A0A8I0PBT2-F1
#
_entry.id   AF-A0A8I0PBT2-F1
#
_cell.length_a   1.000
_cell.length_b   1.000
_cell.length_c   1.000
_cell.angle_alpha   90.00
_cell.angle_beta   90.00
_cell.angle_gamma   90.00
#
_symmetry.space_group_name_H-M   'P 1'
#
loop_
_entity.id
_entity.type
_entity.pdbx_description
1 polymer ?
#
loop_
_entity_poly.entity_id
_entity_poly.type
_entity_poly.pdbx_seq_one_letter_code
_entity_poly.pdbx_strand_id
1 'polypeptide(L)'
;MSEEQSPAVCPMCDAEFNGAGFLVEGGRSKGRRRWGVRELICEPCYRLGWPTVDGRSVTAAATTRQRPNFEWHRLVGRGTEQAPAPCEACGRMIVRASDPLLKRVTCSHSCSTSLTRTRNGGKGSGRPCESCGEPVTTGRADSRYCGSACRQKAYRQRQSHAQP
;
A
#
# COMPACT_ATOMS: atom_id res chain seq x y z
N MET A 1 15.95 10.67 17.18
CA MET A 1 14.62 11.29 17.04
C MET A 1 13.69 10.20 16.56
N SER A 2 12.88 9.63 17.45
CA SER A 2 11.95 8.55 17.10
C SER A 2 10.77 9.18 16.37
N GLU A 3 10.62 8.91 15.07
CA GLU A 3 9.39 9.23 14.34
C GLU A 3 8.25 8.43 14.97
N GLU A 4 7.47 9.12 15.80
CA GLU A 4 6.29 8.58 16.48
C GLU A 4 5.29 8.15 15.40
N GLN A 5 5.25 6.85 15.10
CA GLN A 5 4.34 6.31 14.10
C GLN A 5 2.90 6.54 14.58
N SER A 6 2.13 7.33 13.83
CA SER A 6 0.71 7.60 14.15
C SER A 6 -0.05 6.29 14.39
N PRO A 7 -1.01 6.23 15.33
CA PRO A 7 -1.78 5.01 15.59
C PRO A 7 -2.47 4.50 14.31
N ALA A 8 -2.53 3.18 14.15
CA ALA A 8 -3.33 2.57 13.09
C ALA A 8 -4.75 2.34 13.61
N VAL A 9 -5.76 2.50 12.76
CA VAL A 9 -7.16 2.22 13.11
C VAL A 9 -7.54 0.85 12.56
N CYS A 10 -8.08 -0.02 13.41
CA CYS A 10 -8.51 -1.35 12.99
C CYS A 10 -9.89 -1.27 12.31
N PRO A 11 -10.04 -1.67 11.04
CA PRO A 11 -11.33 -1.63 10.33
C PRO A 11 -12.35 -2.66 10.84
N MET A 12 -11.96 -3.52 11.80
CA MET A 12 -12.84 -4.50 12.42
C MET A 12 -13.49 -4.00 13.71
N CYS A 13 -12.83 -3.12 14.47
CA CYS A 13 -13.36 -2.62 15.76
C CYS A 13 -13.31 -1.10 15.89
N ASP A 14 -12.81 -0.41 14.88
CA ASP A 14 -12.58 1.04 14.83
C ASP A 14 -11.65 1.57 15.95
N ALA A 15 -11.00 0.68 16.70
CA ALA A 15 -10.03 1.05 17.73
C ALA A 15 -8.66 1.38 17.13
N GLU A 16 -8.01 2.37 17.72
CA GLU A 16 -6.62 2.69 17.48
C GLU A 16 -5.68 1.66 18.13
N PHE A 17 -4.58 1.35 17.46
CA PHE A 17 -3.53 0.48 18.00
C PHE A 17 -2.13 0.93 17.54
N ASN A 18 -1.17 0.81 18.46
CA ASN A 18 0.23 1.19 18.26
C ASN A 18 1.16 -0.02 18.07
N GLY A 19 0.69 -1.23 18.38
CA GLY A 19 1.43 -2.48 18.23
C GLY A 19 1.51 -3.00 16.80
N ALA A 20 2.00 -4.24 16.66
CA ALA A 20 2.07 -4.90 15.37
C ALA A 20 0.66 -5.11 14.78
N GLY A 21 0.46 -4.69 13.54
CA GLY A 21 -0.77 -4.92 12.81
C GLY A 21 -0.72 -6.22 12.01
N PHE A 22 -1.80 -6.99 12.03
CA PHE A 22 -1.94 -8.18 11.19
C PHE A 22 -2.40 -7.75 9.81
N LEU A 23 -1.53 -7.93 8.81
CA LEU A 23 -1.82 -7.53 7.44
C LEU A 23 -2.68 -8.59 6.76
N VAL A 24 -3.95 -8.26 6.50
CA VAL A 24 -4.93 -9.19 5.94
C VAL A 24 -5.33 -8.82 4.51
N GLU A 25 -5.66 -9.83 3.71
CA GLU A 25 -6.37 -9.68 2.44
C GLU A 25 -7.87 -9.72 2.71
N GLY A 26 -8.59 -8.77 2.13
CA GLY A 26 -10.03 -8.62 2.34
C GLY A 26 -10.72 -7.90 1.19
N GLY A 27 -11.99 -7.60 1.40
CA GLY A 27 -12.81 -6.79 0.50
C GLY A 27 -13.43 -5.61 1.25
N ARG A 28 -13.52 -4.46 0.57
CA ARG A 28 -14.42 -3.38 0.98
C ARG A 28 -15.58 -3.27 0.01
N SER A 29 -16.72 -2.84 0.52
CA SER A 29 -17.94 -2.55 -0.23
C SER A 29 -18.38 -1.11 -0.02
N LYS A 30 -18.90 -0.48 -1.08
CA LYS A 30 -19.63 0.79 -1.02
C LYS A 30 -20.75 0.78 -2.05
N GLY A 31 -21.99 0.69 -1.57
CA GLY A 31 -23.16 0.45 -2.44
C GLY A 31 -22.99 -0.87 -3.22
N ARG A 32 -23.12 -0.81 -4.55
CA ARG A 32 -22.94 -1.99 -5.43
C ARG A 32 -21.48 -2.32 -5.78
N ARG A 33 -20.51 -1.47 -5.39
CA ARG A 33 -19.10 -1.67 -5.74
C ARG A 33 -18.38 -2.45 -4.65
N ARG A 34 -17.57 -3.43 -5.06
CA ARG A 34 -16.70 -4.23 -4.18
C ARG A 34 -15.31 -4.31 -4.79
N TRP A 35 -14.27 -4.21 -3.95
CA TRP A 35 -12.87 -4.31 -4.39
C TRP A 35 -12.01 -4.97 -3.33
N GLY A 36 -10.94 -5.64 -3.77
CA GLY A 36 -9.95 -6.24 -2.89
C GLY A 36 -9.08 -5.18 -2.19
N VAL A 37 -8.77 -5.40 -0.92
CA VAL A 37 -7.93 -4.51 -0.11
C VAL A 37 -6.90 -5.31 0.68
N ARG A 38 -5.85 -4.59 1.09
CA ARG A 38 -4.89 -5.04 2.11
C ARG A 38 -4.91 -4.02 3.23
N GLU A 39 -5.29 -4.46 4.41
CA GLU A 39 -5.52 -3.60 5.58
C GLU A 39 -4.84 -4.22 6.81
N LEU A 40 -4.48 -3.38 7.76
CA LEU A 40 -4.02 -3.85 9.06
C LEU A 40 -5.21 -4.01 10.00
N ILE A 41 -5.29 -5.13 10.70
CA ILE A 41 -6.21 -5.33 11.82
C ILE A 41 -5.43 -5.53 13.13
N CYS A 42 -6.03 -5.17 14.26
CA CYS A 42 -5.42 -5.38 15.56
C CYS A 42 -5.40 -6.88 15.92
N GLU A 43 -4.51 -7.25 16.84
CA GLU A 43 -4.38 -8.64 17.30
C GLU A 43 -5.70 -9.26 17.80
N PRO A 44 -6.49 -8.58 18.67
CA PRO A 44 -7.74 -9.16 19.15
C PRO A 44 -8.69 -9.54 18.02
N CYS A 45 -8.89 -8.66 17.04
CA CYS A 45 -9.78 -8.93 15.90
C CYS A 45 -9.24 -10.02 14.98
N TYR A 46 -7.91 -10.12 14.83
CA TYR A 46 -7.30 -11.20 14.07
C TYR A 46 -7.50 -12.55 14.76
N ARG A 47 -7.19 -12.66 16.05
CA ARG A 47 -7.31 -13.90 16.82
C ARG A 47 -8.76 -14.37 16.92
N LEU A 48 -9.72 -13.45 17.09
CA LEU A 48 -11.15 -13.76 17.08
C LEU A 48 -11.67 -14.33 15.76
N GLY A 49 -11.04 -13.99 14.63
CA GLY A 49 -11.41 -14.54 13.33
C GLY A 49 -10.49 -15.65 12.84
N TRP A 50 -9.40 -15.97 13.55
CA TRP A 50 -8.50 -17.04 13.14
C TRP A 50 -9.24 -18.39 13.17
N PRO A 51 -9.04 -19.28 12.19
CA PRO A 51 -9.68 -20.59 12.23
C PRO A 51 -9.15 -21.38 13.43
N THR A 52 -10.03 -21.79 14.33
CA THR A 52 -9.68 -22.77 15.36
C THR A 52 -9.82 -24.16 14.73
N VAL A 53 -8.81 -25.01 14.91
CA VAL A 53 -8.85 -26.41 14.48
C VAL A 53 -9.19 -27.26 15.70
N ASP A 54 -10.45 -27.67 15.83
CA ASP A 54 -10.88 -28.58 16.90
C ASP A 54 -11.01 -29.99 16.33
N GLY A 55 -9.91 -30.75 16.37
CA GLY A 55 -9.82 -32.19 16.06
C GLY A 55 -10.08 -32.61 14.61
N ARG A 56 -11.22 -32.22 14.02
CA ARG A 56 -11.62 -32.48 12.61
C ARG A 56 -12.34 -31.31 11.94
N SER A 57 -12.71 -30.26 12.68
CA SER A 57 -13.44 -29.11 12.14
C SER A 57 -12.60 -27.85 12.22
N VAL A 58 -12.50 -27.16 11.08
CA VAL A 58 -11.95 -25.81 10.99
C VAL A 58 -13.10 -24.84 11.21
N THR A 59 -13.25 -24.31 12.42
CA THR A 59 -14.31 -23.34 12.73
C THR A 59 -13.69 -21.95 12.75
N ALA A 60 -13.73 -21.25 11.61
CA ALA A 60 -13.61 -19.81 11.63
C ALA A 60 -15.00 -19.23 11.88
N ALA A 61 -15.17 -18.33 12.86
CA ALA A 61 -16.41 -17.59 12.94
C ALA A 61 -16.49 -16.63 11.74
N ALA A 62 -17.14 -17.05 10.64
CA ALA A 62 -17.26 -16.23 9.44
C ALA A 62 -17.83 -14.83 9.76
N THR A 63 -18.70 -14.73 10.77
CA THR A 63 -19.25 -13.48 11.30
C THR A 63 -18.19 -12.58 11.94
N THR A 64 -17.15 -13.12 12.60
CA THR A 64 -16.09 -12.30 13.21
C THR A 64 -15.11 -11.73 12.18
N ARG A 65 -15.21 -12.14 10.91
CA ARG A 65 -14.45 -11.57 9.80
C ARG A 65 -15.20 -10.55 8.97
N GLN A 66 -16.47 -10.28 9.29
CA GLN A 66 -17.36 -9.46 8.47
C GLN A 66 -17.89 -8.25 9.23
N ARG A 67 -17.89 -7.11 8.53
CA ARG A 67 -18.54 -5.84 8.88
C ARG A 67 -19.30 -5.36 7.64
N PRO A 68 -20.28 -4.44 7.77
CA PRO A 68 -21.08 -3.97 6.64
C PRO A 68 -20.28 -3.50 5.41
N ASN A 69 -19.10 -2.90 5.64
CA ASN A 69 -18.25 -2.31 4.59
C ASN A 69 -16.87 -2.95 4.46
N PHE A 70 -16.58 -3.99 5.24
CA PHE A 70 -15.27 -4.61 5.28
C PHE A 70 -15.38 -6.07 5.67
N GLU A 71 -14.70 -6.94 4.92
CA GLU A 71 -14.46 -8.31 5.36
C GLU A 71 -13.03 -8.71 5.06
N TRP A 72 -12.48 -9.60 5.87
CA TRP A 72 -11.15 -10.16 5.65
C TRP A 72 -11.20 -11.68 5.50
N HIS A 73 -10.27 -12.22 4.72
CA HIS A 73 -10.29 -13.62 4.31
C HIS A 73 -9.11 -14.40 4.86
N ARG A 74 -7.91 -13.80 4.83
CA ARG A 74 -6.66 -14.43 5.28
C ARG A 74 -5.59 -13.40 5.58
N LEU A 75 -4.52 -13.85 6.24
CA LEU A 75 -3.28 -13.10 6.35
C LEU A 75 -2.61 -12.97 4.97
N VAL A 76 -2.00 -11.82 4.66
CA VAL A 76 -1.27 -11.61 3.40
C VAL A 76 -0.11 -12.59 3.30
N GLY A 77 -0.13 -13.41 2.26
CA GLY A 77 0.84 -14.47 1.99
C GLY A 77 0.15 -15.82 1.82
N ARG A 78 0.94 -16.90 1.72
CA ARG A 78 0.42 -18.25 1.41
C ARG A 78 0.90 -19.34 2.37
N GLY A 79 1.88 -19.05 3.22
CA GLY A 79 2.41 -19.97 4.20
C GLY A 79 1.98 -19.64 5.63
N THR A 80 2.88 -19.87 6.57
CA THR A 80 2.68 -19.70 8.01
C THR A 80 2.81 -18.25 8.45
N GLU A 81 2.09 -17.88 9.51
CA GLU A 81 2.26 -16.61 10.23
C GLU A 81 3.75 -16.39 10.58
N GLN A 82 4.26 -15.21 10.27
CA GLN A 82 5.64 -14.80 10.54
C GLN A 82 5.68 -13.86 11.73
N ALA A 83 6.84 -13.82 12.41
CA ALA A 83 7.10 -12.82 13.43
C ALA A 83 6.92 -11.39 12.88
N PRO A 84 6.52 -10.42 13.73
CA PRO A 84 6.38 -9.03 13.32
C PRO A 84 7.66 -8.50 12.65
N ALA A 85 7.52 -7.92 11.46
CA ALA A 85 8.61 -7.29 10.72
C ALA A 85 8.26 -5.85 10.37
N PRO A 86 9.24 -4.92 10.33
CA PRO A 86 8.98 -3.53 10.00
C PRO A 86 8.60 -3.37 8.53
N CYS A 87 7.63 -2.50 8.25
CA CYS A 87 7.33 -2.03 6.91
C CYS A 87 8.54 -1.29 6.34
N GLU A 88 9.03 -1.71 5.18
CA GLU A 88 10.18 -1.07 4.52
C GLU A 88 9.96 0.40 4.17
N ALA A 89 8.70 0.86 4.07
CA ALA A 89 8.37 2.23 3.69
C ALA A 89 8.24 3.19 4.88
N CYS A 90 7.73 2.71 6.02
CA CYS A 90 7.31 3.56 7.14
C CYS A 90 7.65 3.01 8.52
N GLY A 91 8.38 1.90 8.61
CA GLY A 91 8.82 1.31 9.88
C GLY A 91 7.77 0.52 10.66
N ARG A 92 6.46 0.72 10.39
CA ARG A 92 5.36 0.04 11.09
C ARG A 92 5.57 -1.47 11.20
N MET A 93 5.51 -2.01 12.42
CA MET A 93 5.55 -3.46 12.64
C MET A 93 4.31 -4.14 12.09
N ILE A 94 4.50 -5.15 11.25
CA ILE A 94 3.42 -5.93 10.65
C ILE A 94 3.65 -7.43 10.78
N VAL A 95 2.56 -8.15 11.05
CA VAL A 95 2.50 -9.61 10.97
C VAL A 95 1.90 -10.00 9.62
N ARG A 96 2.51 -10.95 8.94
CA ARG A 96 2.06 -11.48 7.65
C ARG A 96 2.37 -12.97 7.53
N ALA A 97 1.82 -13.65 6.53
CA ALA A 97 2.21 -15.02 6.23
C ALA A 97 3.49 -15.05 5.39
N SER A 98 4.25 -16.13 5.49
CA SER A 98 5.36 -16.38 4.58
C SER A 98 4.84 -16.49 3.15
N ASP A 99 5.58 -15.91 2.22
CA ASP A 99 5.30 -16.04 0.79
C ASP A 99 6.59 -15.78 0.01
N PRO A 100 7.11 -16.77 -0.73
CA PRO A 100 8.30 -16.61 -1.56
C PRO A 100 8.19 -15.51 -2.61
N LEU A 101 6.97 -15.15 -3.03
CA LEU A 101 6.72 -14.08 -4.00
C LEU A 101 6.66 -12.69 -3.37
N LEU A 102 6.38 -12.61 -2.07
CA LEU A 102 6.39 -11.34 -1.34
C LEU A 102 7.81 -11.02 -0.87
N LYS A 103 8.61 -10.53 -1.82
CA LYS A 103 10.00 -10.09 -1.62
C LYS A 103 10.14 -8.88 -0.69
N ARG A 104 9.04 -8.21 -0.33
CA ARG A 104 9.03 -6.95 0.41
C ARG A 104 7.98 -6.94 1.50
N VAL A 105 8.29 -6.26 2.61
CA VAL A 105 7.39 -6.11 3.75
C VAL A 105 6.77 -4.71 3.72
N THR A 106 5.46 -4.62 3.45
CA THR A 106 4.74 -3.32 3.39
C THR A 106 3.37 -3.40 4.04
N CYS A 107 3.02 -2.40 4.85
CA CYS A 107 1.77 -2.38 5.60
C CYS A 107 0.53 -1.98 4.79
N SER A 108 0.71 -1.44 3.58
CA SER A 108 -0.41 -0.95 2.77
C SER A 108 -0.05 -0.87 1.28
N HIS A 109 -1.06 -0.71 0.43
CA HIS A 109 -0.87 -0.44 -0.99
C HIS A 109 -0.11 0.88 -1.23
N SER A 110 -0.36 1.90 -0.41
CA SER A 110 0.36 3.19 -0.49
C SER A 110 1.84 3.04 -0.18
N CYS A 111 2.21 2.26 0.85
CA CYS A 111 3.61 1.96 1.18
C CYS A 111 4.31 1.16 0.07
N SER A 112 3.63 0.17 -0.51
CA SER A 112 4.15 -0.59 -1.64
C SER A 112 4.40 0.30 -2.87
N THR A 113 3.45 1.19 -3.18
CA THR A 113 3.59 2.16 -4.25
C THR A 113 4.70 3.16 -3.95
N SER A 114 4.80 3.66 -2.73
CA SER A 114 5.86 4.58 -2.28
C SER A 114 7.24 3.96 -2.49
N LEU A 115 7.48 2.75 -1.97
CA LEU A 115 8.75 2.04 -2.18
C LEU A 115 9.05 1.77 -3.64
N THR A 116 8.04 1.45 -4.43
CA THR A 116 8.20 1.25 -5.87
C THR A 116 8.60 2.56 -6.55
N ARG A 117 7.99 3.69 -6.17
CA ARG A 117 8.36 5.02 -6.67
C ARG A 117 9.74 5.44 -6.21
N THR A 118 10.14 5.22 -4.97
CA THR A 118 11.49 5.59 -4.48
C THR A 118 12.58 4.77 -5.17
N ARG A 119 12.33 3.49 -5.47
CA ARG A 119 13.31 2.61 -6.14
C ARG A 119 13.36 2.84 -7.65
N ASN A 120 12.20 2.97 -8.30
CA ASN A 120 12.11 3.02 -9.77
C ASN A 120 11.96 4.45 -10.32
N GLY A 121 11.56 5.41 -9.49
CA GLY A 121 11.29 6.78 -9.86
C GLY A 121 12.27 7.75 -9.21
N GLY A 122 12.61 8.82 -9.92
CA GLY A 122 13.30 9.95 -9.31
C GLY A 122 14.80 10.04 -9.56
N LYS A 123 15.40 9.20 -10.41
CA LYS A 123 16.73 9.52 -10.98
C LYS A 123 16.64 10.53 -12.12
N GLY A 124 15.44 10.71 -12.67
CA GLY A 124 15.22 11.44 -13.91
C GLY A 124 15.98 10.79 -15.07
N SER A 125 15.89 11.39 -16.25
CA SER A 125 16.62 10.90 -17.42
C SER A 125 18.05 11.43 -17.46
N GLY A 126 18.38 12.46 -16.67
CA GLY A 126 19.61 13.24 -16.80
C GLY A 126 19.70 14.04 -18.10
N ARG A 127 18.75 13.86 -19.03
CA ARG A 127 18.70 14.59 -20.30
C ARG A 127 18.28 16.04 -20.06
N PRO A 128 18.73 16.98 -20.91
CA PRO A 128 18.28 18.36 -20.81
C PRO A 128 16.77 18.45 -21.08
N CYS A 129 16.08 19.23 -20.26
CA CYS A 129 14.67 19.56 -20.42
C CYS A 129 14.46 20.31 -21.74
N GLU A 130 13.54 19.85 -22.57
CA GLU A 130 13.22 20.48 -23.87
C GLU A 130 12.69 21.92 -23.74
N SER A 131 12.29 22.37 -22.53
CA SER A 131 11.74 23.71 -22.31
C SER A 131 12.69 24.70 -21.63
N CYS A 132 13.54 24.23 -20.70
CA CYS A 132 14.45 25.10 -19.92
C CYS A 132 15.93 24.69 -19.99
N GLY A 133 16.26 23.55 -20.61
CA GLY A 133 17.64 23.05 -20.71
C GLY A 133 18.20 22.37 -19.45
N GLU A 134 17.60 22.57 -18.28
CA GLU A 134 18.05 21.93 -17.04
C GLU A 134 17.93 20.41 -17.08
N PRO A 135 18.82 19.67 -16.40
CA PRO A 135 18.75 18.22 -16.35
C PRO A 135 17.44 17.75 -15.72
N VAL A 136 16.78 16.80 -16.37
CA VAL A 136 15.60 16.14 -15.79
C VAL A 136 16.07 15.22 -14.68
N THR A 137 15.86 15.64 -13.44
CA THR A 137 16.27 14.93 -12.21
C THR A 137 15.17 14.07 -11.61
N THR A 138 13.92 14.17 -12.12
CA THR A 138 12.78 13.40 -11.59
C THR A 138 11.94 12.78 -12.71
N GLY A 139 11.09 11.82 -12.36
CA GLY A 139 10.19 11.17 -13.31
C GLY A 139 10.76 9.91 -13.98
N ARG A 140 10.19 9.56 -15.14
CA ARG A 140 10.57 8.38 -15.94
C ARG A 140 11.86 8.65 -16.74
N ALA A 141 12.57 7.59 -17.12
CA ALA A 141 13.80 7.69 -17.93
C ALA A 141 13.60 8.34 -19.32
N ASP A 142 12.37 8.34 -19.84
CA ASP A 142 11.99 8.98 -21.10
C ASP A 142 11.37 10.38 -20.92
N SER A 143 11.45 10.95 -19.70
CA SER A 143 10.91 12.28 -19.42
C SER A 143 11.67 13.35 -20.21
N ARG A 144 10.92 14.10 -21.02
CA ARG A 144 11.40 15.24 -21.84
C ARG A 144 11.45 16.57 -21.09
N TYR A 145 10.77 16.66 -19.95
CA TYR A 145 10.61 17.90 -19.18
C TYR A 145 10.93 17.64 -17.71
N CYS A 146 11.59 18.61 -17.06
CA CYS A 146 12.00 18.51 -15.65
C CYS A 146 10.84 18.58 -14.66
N GLY A 147 9.66 19.07 -15.09
CA GLY A 147 8.48 19.19 -14.23
C GLY A 147 7.20 19.59 -14.97
N SER A 148 6.11 19.73 -14.22
CA SER A 148 4.79 20.10 -14.73
C SER A 148 4.76 21.50 -15.37
N ALA A 149 5.48 22.47 -14.80
CA ALA A 149 5.58 23.83 -15.33
C ALA A 149 6.17 23.85 -16.76
N CYS A 150 7.34 23.22 -16.96
CA CYS A 150 7.98 23.10 -18.28
C CYS A 150 7.11 22.32 -19.28
N ARG A 151 6.42 21.28 -18.82
CA ARG A 151 5.46 20.53 -19.65
C ARG A 151 4.30 21.41 -20.10
N GLN A 152 3.73 22.21 -19.21
CA GLN A 152 2.63 23.12 -19.52
C GLN A 152 3.09 24.25 -20.45
N LYS A 153 4.28 24.81 -20.25
CA LYS A 153 4.87 25.81 -21.16
C LYS A 153 5.00 25.28 -22.58
N ALA A 154 5.59 24.09 -22.73
CA ALA A 154 5.72 23.43 -24.03
C ALA A 154 4.34 23.11 -24.66
N TYR A 155 3.35 22.71 -23.85
CA TYR A 155 1.99 22.49 -24.33
C TYR A 155 1.34 23.77 -24.84
N ARG A 156 1.42 24.89 -24.09
CA ARG A 156 0.88 26.19 -24.50
C ARG A 156 1.54 26.70 -25.78
N GLN A 157 2.87 26.54 -25.91
CA GLN A 157 3.59 26.89 -27.14
C GLN A 157 3.11 26.07 -28.34
N ARG A 158 2.92 24.75 -28.17
CA ARG A 158 2.35 23.91 -29.24
C ARG A 158 0.95 24.35 -29.65
N GLN A 159 0.11 24.73 -28.68
CA GLN A 159 -1.25 25.22 -28.95
C GLN A 159 -1.24 26.56 -29.67
N SER A 160 -0.36 27.50 -29.30
CA SER A 160 -0.25 28.81 -29.96
C SER A 160 0.31 28.73 -31.38
N HIS A 161 1.17 27.76 -31.68
CA HIS A 161 1.68 27.52 -33.03
C HIS A 161 0.77 26.63 -33.90
N ALA A 162 -0.30 26.08 -33.34
CA ALA A 162 -1.25 25.20 -34.03
C ALA A 162 -2.57 25.90 -34.41
N GLN A 163 -2.74 27.18 -34.08
CA GLN A 163 -3.83 27.98 -34.63
C GLN A 163 -3.37 28.66 -35.93
N PRO A 164 -4.09 28.47 -37.06
CA PRO A 164 -3.89 29.28 -38.26
C PRO A 164 -4.31 30.74 -38.05
#